data_AF-A0A257JD80-F1
#
_entry.id   AF-A0A257JD80-F1
#
_cell.length_a   1.000
_cell.length_b   1.000
_cell.length_c   1.000
_cell.angle_alpha   90.00
_cell.angle_beta   90.00
_cell.angle_gamma   90.00
#
_symmetry.space_group_name_H-M   'P 1'
#
loop_
_entity.id
_entity.type
_entity.pdbx_description
1 polymer ?
#
loop_
_entity_poly.entity_id
_entity_poly.type
_entity_poly.pdbx_seq_one_letter_code
_entity_poly.pdbx_strand_id
1 'polypeptide(L)'
;RRGDPDYEAAESLIAQRLQAGDAHRILQVHNKADSADADALAALPAGEIALSARTGDGLQSLRQALLQRAGWQAATEGVFIARKRHVLALQRAARLRQHARAEAALGVSARELLAEELRLAHDALGEITGAFTPDDLLGEIFGKFCIGK
;
A
#
# COMPACT_ATOMS: atom_id res chain seq x y z
N ARG A 1 23.43 4.90 22.33
CA ARG A 1 24.17 4.20 23.41
C ARG A 1 23.19 4.13 24.57
N ARG A 2 22.94 2.97 25.19
CA ARG A 2 22.03 2.90 26.34
C ARG A 2 22.64 3.70 27.51
N GLY A 3 21.84 4.51 28.22
CA GLY A 3 22.29 5.37 29.32
C GLY A 3 22.75 6.77 28.92
N ASP A 4 22.58 7.17 27.65
CA ASP A 4 22.82 8.54 27.20
C ASP A 4 21.49 9.33 27.22
N PRO A 5 21.40 10.45 27.98
CA PRO A 5 20.15 11.17 28.18
C PRO A 5 19.56 11.76 26.90
N ASP A 6 20.41 12.18 25.95
CA ASP A 6 19.93 12.73 24.68
C ASP A 6 19.37 11.61 23.78
N TYR A 7 19.96 10.42 23.87
CA TYR A 7 19.50 9.23 23.16
C TYR A 7 18.15 8.73 23.71
N GLU A 8 17.98 8.69 25.03
CA GLU A 8 16.74 8.28 25.68
C GLU A 8 15.60 9.29 25.46
N ALA A 9 15.92 10.58 25.43
CA ALA A 9 14.97 11.64 25.05
C ALA A 9 14.52 11.49 23.59
N ALA A 10 15.43 11.17 22.67
CA ALA A 10 15.10 10.93 21.26
C ALA A 10 14.24 9.68 21.08
N GLU A 11 14.55 8.57 21.76
CA GLU A 11 13.70 7.37 21.74
C GLU A 11 12.30 7.64 22.29
N SER A 12 12.19 8.41 23.38
CA SER A 12 10.91 8.80 23.95
C SER A 12 10.07 9.64 22.98
N LEU A 13 10.69 10.56 22.24
CA LEU A 13 10.01 11.37 21.22
C LEU A 13 9.52 10.51 20.04
N ILE A 14 10.32 9.55 19.61
CA ILE A 14 9.94 8.61 18.55
C ILE A 14 8.76 7.74 19.03
N ALA A 15 8.83 7.21 20.25
CA ALA A 15 7.77 6.40 20.83
C ALA A 15 6.44 7.18 20.92
N GLN A 16 6.46 8.44 21.35
CA GLN A 16 5.26 9.30 21.38
C GLN A 16 4.66 9.51 19.98
N ARG A 17 5.48 9.73 18.96
CA ARG A 17 5.00 9.88 17.57
C ARG A 17 4.40 8.59 17.02
N LEU A 18 4.98 7.45 17.39
CA LEU A 18 4.49 6.14 16.98
C LEU A 18 3.19 5.75 17.69
N GLN A 19 2.97 6.18 18.93
CA GLN A 19 1.69 5.99 19.66
C GLN A 19 0.49 6.67 18.98
N ALA A 20 0.73 7.71 18.18
CA ALA A 20 -0.31 8.35 17.39
C ALA A 20 -0.65 7.60 16.08
N GLY A 21 0.14 6.58 15.73
CA GLY A 21 -0.04 5.76 14.52
C GLY A 21 -0.85 4.48 14.78
N ASP A 22 -1.23 3.82 13.69
CA ASP A 22 -1.87 2.49 13.75
C ASP A 22 -0.86 1.45 14.26
N ALA A 23 -1.11 0.91 15.46
CA ALA A 23 -0.25 -0.08 16.11
C ALA A 23 -0.02 -1.33 15.25
N HIS A 24 -0.96 -1.71 14.37
CA HIS A 24 -0.79 -2.85 13.47
C HIS A 24 0.29 -2.63 12.41
N ARG A 25 0.63 -1.36 12.11
CA ARG A 25 1.66 -0.98 11.14
C ARG A 25 3.04 -0.80 11.77
N ILE A 26 3.18 -0.95 13.08
CA ILE A 26 4.43 -0.72 13.80
C ILE A 26 5.03 -2.06 14.25
N LEU A 27 6.23 -2.36 13.76
CA LEU A 27 7.00 -3.54 14.16
C LEU A 27 8.27 -3.08 14.88
N GLN A 28 8.38 -3.40 16.17
CA GLN A 28 9.57 -3.08 16.95
C GLN A 28 10.67 -4.11 16.71
N VAL A 29 11.86 -3.60 16.41
CA VAL A 29 13.02 -4.42 16.05
C VAL A 29 14.23 -3.99 16.88
N HIS A 30 14.73 -4.94 17.67
CA HIS A 30 15.91 -4.77 18.53
C HIS A 30 17.14 -5.31 17.81
N ASN A 31 17.93 -4.42 17.25
CA ASN A 31 19.17 -4.79 16.58
C ASN A 31 20.32 -5.03 17.60
N LYS A 32 21.38 -5.70 17.15
CA LYS A 32 22.61 -6.03 17.91
C LYS A 32 22.40 -7.11 18.98
N ALA A 33 21.52 -8.07 18.71
CA ALA A 33 21.33 -9.23 19.59
C ALA A 33 22.61 -10.03 19.84
N ASP A 34 23.61 -9.95 18.94
CA ASP A 34 24.93 -10.58 19.09
C ASP A 34 25.76 -10.02 20.27
N SER A 35 25.41 -8.84 20.78
CA SER A 35 26.10 -8.16 21.88
C SER A 35 25.21 -7.95 23.11
N ALA A 36 24.03 -8.60 23.15
CA ALA A 36 23.04 -8.44 24.21
C ALA A 36 23.04 -9.65 25.16
N ASP A 37 22.72 -9.41 26.43
CA ASP A 37 22.58 -10.48 27.42
C ASP A 37 21.37 -11.36 27.10
N ALA A 38 21.49 -12.67 27.32
CA ALA A 38 20.42 -13.63 27.05
C ALA A 38 19.14 -13.32 27.85
N ASP A 39 19.27 -12.87 29.09
CA ASP A 39 18.14 -12.46 29.94
C ASP A 39 17.43 -11.22 29.38
N ALA A 40 18.19 -10.28 28.80
CA ALA A 40 17.63 -9.09 28.17
C ALA A 40 16.87 -9.42 26.89
N LEU A 41 17.33 -10.42 26.13
CA LEU A 41 16.62 -10.93 24.95
C LEU A 41 15.36 -11.71 25.35
N ALA A 42 15.41 -12.47 26.44
CA ALA A 42 14.27 -13.24 26.96
C ALA A 42 13.17 -12.34 27.56
N ALA A 43 13.52 -11.15 28.04
CA ALA A 43 12.58 -10.18 28.61
C ALA A 43 11.81 -9.35 27.57
N LEU A 44 12.06 -9.56 26.26
CA LEU A 44 11.39 -8.78 25.22
C LEU A 44 9.88 -9.08 25.13
N PRO A 45 9.03 -8.06 24.92
CA PRO A 45 7.59 -8.25 24.75
C PRO A 45 7.25 -9.17 23.56
N ALA A 46 6.15 -9.90 23.70
CA ALA A 46 5.63 -10.74 22.62
C ALA A 46 5.28 -9.91 21.38
N GLY A 47 5.83 -10.30 20.22
CA GLY A 47 5.60 -9.61 18.94
C GLY A 47 6.70 -8.62 18.54
N GLU A 48 7.69 -8.40 19.39
CA GLU A 48 8.92 -7.68 19.06
C GLU A 48 10.00 -8.64 18.56
N ILE A 49 10.91 -8.16 17.71
CA ILE A 49 11.92 -9.01 17.06
C ILE A 49 13.32 -8.57 17.46
N ALA A 50 14.07 -9.44 18.11
CA ALA A 50 15.51 -9.29 18.26
C ALA A 50 16.24 -9.86 17.03
N LEU A 51 17.22 -9.12 16.53
CA LEU A 51 18.08 -9.58 15.45
C LEU A 51 19.49 -9.01 15.57
N SER A 52 20.44 -9.62 14.85
CA SER A 52 21.72 -9.02 14.56
C SER A 52 21.82 -8.73 13.08
N ALA A 53 21.81 -7.45 12.72
CA ALA A 53 22.07 -7.04 11.34
C ALA A 53 23.52 -7.34 10.91
N ARG A 54 24.42 -7.60 11.88
CA ARG A 54 25.83 -7.92 11.63
C ARG A 54 26.01 -9.39 11.26
N THR A 55 25.41 -10.31 12.02
CA THR A 55 25.54 -11.76 11.76
C THR A 55 24.47 -12.27 10.80
N GLY A 56 23.33 -11.56 10.70
CA GLY A 56 22.16 -11.98 9.94
C GLY A 56 21.14 -12.77 10.77
N ASP A 57 21.45 -13.08 12.03
CA ASP A 57 20.55 -13.80 12.92
C ASP A 57 19.25 -13.01 13.15
N GLY A 58 18.10 -13.67 13.03
CA GLY A 58 16.78 -13.04 13.19
C GLY A 58 16.24 -12.31 11.96
N LEU A 59 17.03 -12.12 10.88
CA LEU A 59 16.55 -11.47 9.66
C LEU A 59 15.41 -12.24 8.97
N GLN A 60 15.45 -13.58 9.03
CA GLN A 60 14.39 -14.40 8.46
C GLN A 60 13.06 -14.22 9.22
N SER A 61 13.11 -14.12 10.54
CA SER A 61 11.94 -13.83 11.38
C SER A 61 11.37 -12.45 11.07
N LEU A 62 12.23 -11.44 10.90
CA LEU A 62 11.82 -10.10 10.46
C LEU A 62 11.12 -10.15 9.10
N ARG A 63 11.69 -10.86 8.12
CA ARG A 63 11.10 -11.01 6.78
C ARG A 63 9.71 -11.64 6.86
N GLN A 64 9.54 -12.70 7.63
CA GLN A 64 8.25 -13.38 7.78
C GLN A 64 7.20 -12.47 8.43
N ALA A 65 7.56 -11.75 9.49
CA ALA A 65 6.67 -10.81 10.16
C ALA A 65 6.21 -9.67 9.23
N LEU A 66 7.13 -9.14 8.40
CA LEU A 66 6.81 -8.12 7.40
C LEU A 66 5.83 -8.65 6.34
N LEU A 67 6.06 -9.86 5.83
CA LEU A 67 5.17 -10.48 4.84
C LEU A 67 3.76 -10.70 5.41
N GLN A 68 3.66 -11.22 6.63
CA GLN A 68 2.37 -11.42 7.30
C GLN A 68 1.61 -10.10 7.47
N ARG A 69 2.28 -9.05 7.95
CA ARG A 69 1.67 -7.72 8.14
C ARG A 69 1.31 -7.02 6.84
N ALA A 70 2.07 -7.25 5.77
CA ALA A 70 1.75 -6.76 4.44
C ALA A 70 0.53 -7.48 3.83
N GLY A 71 -0.05 -8.48 4.51
CA GLY A 71 -1.11 -9.32 3.97
C GLY A 71 -0.61 -10.17 2.80
N TRP A 72 0.70 -10.42 2.72
CA TRP A 72 1.26 -11.22 1.65
C TRP A 72 0.79 -12.66 1.80
N GLN A 73 -0.01 -13.10 0.84
CA GLN A 73 -0.34 -14.50 0.65
C GLN A 73 0.56 -15.03 -0.46
N ALA A 74 1.11 -16.24 -0.27
CA ALA A 74 1.73 -16.96 -1.38
C ALA A 74 0.63 -17.16 -2.42
N ALA A 75 0.66 -16.35 -3.48
CA ALA A 75 -0.36 -16.40 -4.51
C ALA A 75 -0.38 -17.81 -5.11
N THR A 76 -1.46 -18.54 -4.89
CA THR A 76 -1.90 -19.61 -5.78
C THR A 76 -1.99 -19.03 -7.19
N GLU A 77 -1.44 -19.75 -8.16
CA GLU A 77 -1.46 -19.39 -9.58
C GLU A 77 -2.83 -18.80 -9.99
N GLY A 78 -2.83 -17.66 -10.67
CA GLY A 78 -4.05 -16.99 -11.15
C GLY A 78 -4.34 -15.61 -10.54
N VAL A 79 -3.50 -15.08 -9.63
CA VAL A 79 -3.66 -13.70 -9.15
C VAL A 79 -3.29 -12.72 -10.26
N PHE A 80 -4.33 -12.13 -10.86
CA PHE A 80 -4.20 -11.01 -11.79
C PHE A 80 -3.51 -9.85 -11.05
N ILE A 81 -2.25 -9.56 -11.39
CA ILE A 81 -1.52 -8.40 -10.83
C ILE A 81 -2.10 -7.13 -11.48
N ALA A 82 -3.23 -6.65 -10.96
CA ALA A 82 -3.78 -5.38 -11.36
C ALA A 82 -2.85 -4.26 -10.86
N ARG A 83 -2.15 -3.59 -11.80
CA ARG A 83 -1.44 -2.34 -11.49
C ARG A 83 -2.45 -1.32 -10.96
N LYS A 84 -1.98 -0.35 -10.16
CA LYS A 84 -2.83 0.74 -9.61
C LYS A 84 -3.76 1.36 -10.67
N ARG A 85 -3.28 1.59 -11.89
CA ARG A 85 -4.10 2.11 -13.01
C ARG A 85 -5.29 1.21 -13.36
N HIS A 86 -5.11 -0.12 -13.40
CA HIS A 86 -6.21 -1.04 -13.70
C HIS A 86 -7.25 -1.03 -12.57
N VAL A 87 -6.81 -0.94 -11.32
CA VAL A 87 -7.72 -0.81 -10.17
C VAL A 87 -8.54 0.48 -10.25
N LEU A 88 -7.91 1.60 -10.60
CA LEU A 88 -8.58 2.89 -10.76
C LEU A 88 -9.59 2.87 -11.91
N ALA A 89 -9.23 2.30 -13.06
CA ALA A 89 -10.11 2.08 -14.20
C ALA A 89 -11.36 1.27 -13.81
N LEU A 90 -11.16 0.13 -13.12
CA LEU A 90 -12.26 -0.71 -12.62
C LEU A 90 -13.17 0.03 -11.62
N GLN A 91 -12.60 0.80 -10.69
CA GLN A 91 -13.37 1.60 -9.74
C GLN A 91 -14.20 2.68 -10.43
N ARG A 92 -13.64 3.33 -11.46
CA ARG A 92 -14.35 4.34 -12.27
C ARG A 92 -15.50 3.71 -13.03
N ALA A 93 -15.26 2.60 -13.74
CA ALA A 93 -16.28 1.86 -14.46
C ALA A 93 -17.41 1.38 -13.52
N ALA A 94 -17.08 0.91 -12.31
CA ALA A 94 -18.08 0.49 -11.33
C ALA A 94 -19.00 1.63 -10.88
N ARG A 95 -18.45 2.84 -10.69
CA ARG A 95 -19.22 4.04 -10.32
C ARG A 95 -20.15 4.48 -11.44
N LEU A 96 -19.64 4.57 -12.68
CA LEU A 96 -20.43 4.93 -13.86
C LEU A 96 -21.56 3.91 -14.11
N ARG A 97 -21.29 2.62 -13.88
CA ARG A 97 -22.34 1.58 -13.92
C ARG A 97 -23.42 1.79 -12.87
N GLN A 98 -23.08 2.29 -11.67
CA GLN A 98 -24.07 2.61 -10.65
C GLN A 98 -24.93 3.80 -11.06
N HIS A 99 -24.33 4.83 -11.66
CA HIS A 99 -25.07 5.97 -12.22
C HIS A 99 -26.00 5.53 -13.35
N ALA A 100 -25.49 4.77 -14.32
CA ALA A 100 -26.30 4.17 -15.39
C ALA A 100 -27.51 3.39 -14.83
N ARG A 101 -27.34 2.60 -13.77
CA ARG A 101 -28.46 1.92 -13.11
C ARG A 101 -29.49 2.88 -12.51
N ALA A 102 -29.06 3.98 -11.91
CA ALA A 102 -29.95 5.00 -11.39
C ALA A 102 -30.73 5.68 -12.52
N GLU A 103 -30.06 6.05 -13.61
CA GLU A 103 -30.69 6.64 -14.80
C GLU A 103 -31.68 5.69 -15.48
N ALA A 104 -31.35 4.40 -15.59
CA ALA A 104 -32.25 3.40 -16.13
C ALA A 104 -33.58 3.29 -15.34
N ALA A 105 -33.55 3.58 -14.03
CA ALA A 105 -34.74 3.57 -13.18
C ALA A 105 -35.65 4.80 -13.40
N LEU A 106 -35.15 5.88 -14.02
CA LEU A 106 -35.90 7.11 -14.30
C LEU A 106 -36.72 7.04 -15.61
N GLY A 107 -36.61 5.96 -16.38
CA GLY A 107 -37.42 5.71 -17.57
C GLY A 107 -36.91 6.40 -18.84
N VAL A 108 -37.81 6.64 -19.81
CA VAL A 108 -37.46 7.02 -21.20
C VAL A 108 -36.68 8.33 -21.28
N SER A 109 -36.94 9.28 -20.39
CA SER A 109 -36.32 10.61 -20.37
C SER A 109 -34.82 10.61 -20.03
N ALA A 110 -34.31 9.53 -19.44
CA ALA A 110 -32.92 9.42 -19.02
C ALA A 110 -32.05 8.55 -19.96
N ARG A 111 -32.57 8.14 -21.12
CA ARG A 111 -31.86 7.21 -22.03
C ARG A 111 -30.58 7.79 -22.61
N GLU A 112 -30.51 9.09 -22.86
CA GLU A 112 -29.30 9.77 -23.34
C GLU A 112 -28.20 9.75 -22.27
N LEU A 113 -28.56 10.07 -21.02
CA LEU A 113 -27.61 10.06 -19.90
C LEU A 113 -27.17 8.62 -19.56
N LEU A 114 -28.10 7.65 -19.58
CA LEU A 114 -27.78 6.23 -19.47
C LEU A 114 -26.74 5.79 -20.53
N ALA A 115 -26.96 6.17 -21.79
CA ALA A 115 -26.05 5.80 -22.88
C ALA A 115 -24.66 6.41 -22.67
N GLU A 116 -24.59 7.67 -22.22
CA GLU A 116 -23.32 8.34 -21.92
C GLU A 116 -22.58 7.70 -20.74
N GLU A 117 -23.27 7.39 -19.64
CA GLU A 117 -22.67 6.69 -18.48
C GLU A 117 -22.10 5.31 -18.87
N LEU A 118 -22.79 4.58 -19.75
CA LEU A 118 -22.29 3.30 -20.27
C LEU A 118 -21.09 3.47 -21.21
N ARG A 119 -21.08 4.52 -22.05
CA ARG A 119 -19.94 4.85 -22.92
C ARG A 119 -18.70 5.16 -22.08
N LEU A 120 -18.84 6.01 -21.07
CA LEU A 120 -17.74 6.35 -20.16
C LEU A 120 -17.25 5.12 -19.38
N ALA A 121 -18.15 4.22 -18.97
CA ALA A 121 -17.76 2.97 -18.30
C ALA A 121 -16.98 2.05 -19.23
N HIS A 122 -17.37 1.98 -20.51
CA HIS A 122 -16.65 1.24 -21.54
C HIS A 122 -15.25 1.82 -21.79
N ASP A 123 -15.13 3.13 -21.94
CA ASP A 123 -13.84 3.81 -22.15
C ASP A 123 -12.87 3.55 -20.97
N ALA A 124 -13.36 3.64 -19.73
CA ALA A 124 -12.57 3.33 -18.54
C ALA A 124 -12.08 1.86 -18.52
N LEU A 125 -12.86 0.91 -19.03
CA LEU A 125 -12.40 -0.48 -19.20
C LEU A 125 -11.42 -0.63 -20.36
N GLY A 126 -11.58 0.17 -21.42
CA GLY A 126 -10.66 0.24 -22.57
C GLY A 126 -9.23 0.59 -22.17
N GLU A 127 -9.06 1.49 -21.18
CA GLU A 127 -7.76 1.84 -20.59
C GLU A 127 -6.98 0.59 -20.10
N ILE A 128 -7.68 -0.45 -19.63
CA ILE A 128 -7.07 -1.70 -19.12
C ILE A 128 -6.52 -2.55 -20.28
N THR A 129 -7.25 -2.59 -21.39
CA THR A 129 -6.88 -3.35 -22.60
C THR A 129 -5.85 -2.63 -23.47
N GLY A 130 -5.46 -1.41 -23.10
CA GLY A 130 -4.51 -0.60 -23.88
C GLY A 130 -5.14 0.13 -25.06
N ALA A 131 -6.45 0.39 -25.02
CA ALA A 131 -7.05 1.45 -25.83
C ALA A 131 -6.50 2.78 -25.30
N PHE A 132 -5.32 3.14 -25.80
CA PHE A 132 -4.50 4.23 -25.31
C PHE A 132 -4.65 5.38 -26.29
N THR A 133 -5.26 6.47 -25.83
CA THR A 133 -5.48 7.62 -26.70
C THR A 133 -4.17 8.39 -26.91
N PRO A 134 -4.03 9.14 -28.01
CA PRO A 134 -2.87 10.03 -28.20
C PRO A 134 -2.65 11.01 -27.04
N ASP A 135 -3.73 11.42 -26.36
CA ASP A 135 -3.66 12.30 -25.18
C ASP A 135 -3.08 11.59 -23.95
N ASP A 136 -3.40 10.31 -23.75
CA ASP A 136 -2.81 9.49 -22.68
C ASP A 136 -1.29 9.36 -22.86
N LEU A 137 -0.84 9.24 -24.13
CA LEU A 137 0.58 9.19 -24.48
C LEU A 137 1.28 10.52 -24.15
N LEU A 138 0.68 11.64 -24.50
CA LEU A 138 1.23 12.97 -24.20
C LEU A 138 1.28 13.20 -22.68
N GLY A 139 0.22 12.85 -21.95
CA GLY A 139 0.18 12.97 -20.50
C GLY A 139 1.25 12.14 -19.78
N GLU A 140 1.54 10.93 -20.25
CA GLU A 140 2.57 10.08 -19.65
C GLU A 140 4.00 10.54 -20.00
N ILE A 141 4.21 11.04 -21.22
CA ILE A 141 5.49 11.63 -21.63
C ILE A 141 5.78 12.87 -20.78
N PHE A 142 4.83 13.81 -20.67
CA PHE A 142 5.07 15.08 -20.00
C PHE A 142 4.85 15.04 -18.47
N GLY A 143 4.11 14.08 -17.95
CA GLY A 143 3.83 13.96 -16.51
C GLY A 143 4.99 13.43 -15.67
N LYS A 144 6.01 12.83 -16.29
CA LYS A 144 7.21 12.31 -15.59
C LYS A 144 8.41 13.25 -15.66
N PHE A 145 8.33 14.35 -16.40
CA PHE A 145 9.35 15.38 -16.35
C PHE A 145 9.01 16.35 -15.23
N CYS A 146 9.94 16.55 -14.30
CA CYS A 146 9.84 17.65 -13.35
C CYS A 146 9.78 18.95 -14.15
N ILE A 147 8.70 19.73 -14.00
CA ILE A 147 8.66 21.11 -14.51
C ILE A 147 9.73 21.88 -13.74
N GLY A 148 10.85 22.13 -14.40
CA GLY A 148 11.99 22.83 -13.83
C GLY A 148 12.95 21.91 -13.08
N LYS A 149 13.82 21.22 -13.82
CA LYS A 149 15.25 21.03 -13.52
C LYS A 149 15.94 20.49 -14.76
#